data_AF-A0A924D4A6-F1
#
_entry.id   AF-A0A924D4A6-F1
#
_cell.length_a   1.000
_cell.length_b   1.000
_cell.length_c   1.000
_cell.angle_alpha   90.00
_cell.angle_beta   90.00
_cell.angle_gamma   90.00
#
_symmetry.space_group_name_H-M   'P 1'
#
loop_
_entity.id
_entity.type
_entity.pdbx_description
1 polymer ?
#
loop_
_entity_poly.entity_id
_entity_poly.type
_entity_poly.pdbx_seq_one_letter_code
_entity_poly.pdbx_strand_id
1 'polypeptide(L)'
;MVDNLVIYKTASPDLPGEFAGGLVEINTKSVADKDFQSLSVGGGYNTVTTGKNQLYSKGGKYDCLGVDDGTRSFQSSFPTVQQFQDLQTNSNQNNIIQISNLAKAYNFDWSLNSKSFLPNTNFQYT
;
A
#
# COMPACT_ATOMS: atom_id res chain seq x y z
N MET A 1 -8.54 21.79 11.39
CA MET A 1 -9.50 21.73 10.27
C MET A 1 -10.06 23.14 10.04
N VAL A 2 -10.43 23.50 8.82
CA VAL A 2 -11.13 24.77 8.54
C VAL A 2 -12.59 24.61 8.96
N ASP A 3 -13.11 25.56 9.72
CA ASP A 3 -14.50 25.58 10.18
C ASP A 3 -15.37 26.32 9.16
N ASN A 4 -14.97 27.52 8.78
CA ASN A 4 -15.60 28.25 7.68
C ASN A 4 -14.58 29.12 6.92
N LEU A 5 -14.99 29.53 5.72
CA LEU A 5 -14.26 30.45 4.87
C LEU A 5 -15.22 31.55 4.44
N VAL A 6 -14.84 32.80 4.71
CA VAL A 6 -15.63 33.99 4.36
C VAL A 6 -14.86 34.80 3.32
N ILE A 7 -15.54 35.17 2.23
CA ILE A 7 -14.95 35.95 1.14
C ILE A 7 -15.62 37.32 1.09
N TYR A 8 -14.85 38.36 1.36
CA TYR A 8 -15.29 39.75 1.23
C TYR A 8 -14.84 40.29 -0.14
N LYS A 9 -15.81 40.67 -0.99
CA LYS A 9 -15.55 41.24 -2.32
C LYS A 9 -15.75 42.76 -2.39
N THR A 10 -16.19 43.36 -1.29
CA THR A 10 -16.48 44.79 -1.14
C THR A 10 -15.70 45.33 0.05
N ALA A 11 -15.09 46.50 -0.11
CA ALA A 11 -14.43 47.20 0.97
C ALA A 11 -15.44 47.58 2.06
N SER A 12 -15.11 47.27 3.31
CA SER A 12 -15.87 47.69 4.49
C SER A 12 -14.89 48.28 5.51
N PRO A 13 -15.22 49.35 6.24
CA PRO A 13 -14.28 50.08 7.11
C PRO A 13 -13.66 49.26 8.25
N ASP A 14 -14.29 48.15 8.60
CA ASP A 14 -13.87 47.16 9.60
C ASP A 14 -12.85 46.14 9.05
N LEU A 15 -12.62 46.11 7.73
CA LEU A 15 -11.66 45.21 7.08
C LEU A 15 -10.34 45.93 6.76
N PRO A 16 -9.19 45.23 6.80
CA PRO A 16 -7.89 45.79 6.41
C PRO A 16 -7.93 46.39 4.99
N GLY A 17 -7.41 47.61 4.83
CA GLY A 17 -7.45 48.35 3.55
C GLY A 17 -6.51 47.82 2.46
N GLU A 18 -5.78 46.74 2.70
CA GLU A 18 -4.81 46.15 1.76
C GLU A 18 -5.42 44.99 0.98
N PHE A 19 -6.40 45.25 0.09
CA PHE A 19 -6.80 44.27 -0.94
C PHE A 19 -7.37 44.94 -2.20
N ALA A 20 -6.93 44.48 -3.38
CA ALA A 20 -7.36 45.01 -4.67
C ALA A 20 -8.49 44.21 -5.36
N GLY A 21 -8.87 43.04 -4.81
CA GLY A 21 -9.84 42.13 -5.45
C GLY A 21 -10.74 41.32 -4.52
N GLY A 22 -10.34 41.12 -3.25
CA GLY A 22 -11.18 40.51 -2.21
C GLY A 22 -10.33 39.98 -1.05
N LEU A 23 -10.91 39.90 0.14
CA LEU A 23 -10.28 39.36 1.36
C LEU A 23 -10.87 37.98 1.65
N VAL A 24 -9.99 37.00 1.88
CA VAL A 24 -10.38 35.63 2.26
C VAL A 24 -10.00 35.42 3.71
N GLU A 25 -11.01 35.27 4.56
CA GLU A 25 -10.86 34.94 5.96
C GLU A 25 -11.12 33.45 6.17
N ILE A 26 -10.16 32.74 6.75
CA ILE A 26 -10.23 31.30 7.02
C ILE A 26 -10.29 31.13 8.53
N ASN A 27 -11.46 30.76 9.07
CA ASN A 27 -11.54 30.40 10.48
C ASN A 27 -11.19 28.92 10.64
N THR A 28 -10.17 28.65 11.45
CA THR A 28 -9.77 27.29 11.79
C THR A 28 -10.38 26.88 13.12
N LYS A 29 -10.87 25.64 13.20
CA LYS A 29 -11.29 25.05 14.47
C LYS A 29 -10.05 24.71 15.32
N SER A 30 -9.89 25.36 16.48
CA SER A 30 -8.70 25.25 17.35
C SER A 30 -8.80 24.13 18.39
N VAL A 31 -10.01 23.76 18.81
CA VAL A 31 -10.26 22.70 19.80
C VAL A 31 -11.46 21.89 19.33
N ALA A 32 -11.33 20.56 19.34
CA ALA A 32 -12.47 19.69 19.07
C ALA A 32 -13.36 19.66 20.32
N ASP A 33 -14.64 20.06 20.17
CA ASP A 33 -15.59 20.07 21.29
C ASP A 33 -15.88 18.67 21.84
N LYS A 34 -15.55 17.62 21.07
CA LYS A 34 -15.74 16.19 21.37
C LYS A 34 -14.69 15.37 20.61
N ASP A 35 -14.42 14.15 21.10
CA ASP A 35 -13.67 13.14 20.36
C ASP A 35 -14.32 12.91 18.99
N PHE A 36 -13.49 12.83 17.95
CA PHE A 36 -13.95 12.57 16.59
C PHE A 36 -13.11 11.45 15.99
N GLN A 37 -13.75 10.65 15.14
CA GLN A 37 -13.11 9.65 14.30
C GLN A 37 -13.33 10.07 12.85
N SER A 38 -12.29 10.05 12.05
CA SER A 38 -12.32 10.44 10.65
C SER A 38 -12.04 9.23 9.78
N LEU A 39 -13.00 8.88 8.93
CA LEU A 39 -12.81 7.89 7.88
C LEU A 39 -12.76 8.61 6.53
N SER A 40 -11.68 8.41 5.78
CA SER A 40 -11.53 8.91 4.42
C SER A 40 -11.25 7.76 3.46
N VAL A 41 -12.02 7.72 2.38
CA VAL A 41 -11.82 6.80 1.26
C VAL A 41 -11.74 7.63 -0.01
N GLY A 42 -10.65 7.46 -0.75
CA GLY A 42 -10.40 8.17 -1.98
C GLY A 42 -10.06 7.22 -3.11
N GLY A 43 -10.39 7.63 -4.33
CA GLY A 43 -10.04 6.93 -5.55
C GLY A 43 -9.44 7.89 -6.56
N GLY A 44 -8.60 7.39 -7.45
CA GLY A 44 -8.04 8.16 -8.56
C GLY A 44 -7.68 7.25 -9.71
N TYR A 45 -7.70 7.77 -10.93
CA TYR A 45 -7.23 7.03 -12.10
C TYR A 45 -6.11 7.81 -12.78
N ASN A 46 -5.23 7.09 -13.46
CA ASN A 46 -4.13 7.67 -14.23
C ASN A 46 -4.44 7.46 -15.72
N THR A 47 -4.47 8.54 -16.49
CA THR A 47 -4.82 8.52 -17.91
C THR A 47 -3.84 7.73 -18.77
N VAL A 48 -2.59 7.57 -18.32
CA VAL A 48 -1.55 6.82 -19.03
C VAL A 48 -1.64 5.33 -18.71
N THR A 49 -1.92 4.94 -17.46
CA THR A 49 -1.81 3.54 -17.03
C THR A 49 -3.15 2.84 -16.80
N THR A 50 -4.17 3.50 -16.24
CA THR A 50 -5.44 2.84 -15.91
C THR A 50 -6.10 2.26 -17.16
N GLY A 51 -6.52 0.99 -17.10
CA GLY A 51 -7.10 0.29 -18.25
C GLY A 51 -6.07 -0.30 -19.23
N LYS A 52 -4.78 0.00 -19.09
CA LYS A 52 -3.71 -0.57 -19.92
C LYS A 52 -3.21 -1.92 -19.38
N ASN A 53 -2.51 -2.67 -20.23
CA ASN A 53 -1.92 -3.94 -19.86
C ASN A 53 -0.84 -3.76 -18.78
N GLN A 54 -0.99 -4.51 -17.71
CA GLN A 54 -0.07 -4.67 -16.61
C GLN A 54 0.48 -6.10 -16.63
N LEU A 55 1.80 -6.22 -16.56
CA LEU A 55 2.44 -7.48 -16.20
C LEU A 55 2.49 -7.59 -14.68
N TYR A 56 2.05 -8.72 -14.14
CA TYR A 56 2.07 -8.99 -12.70
C TYR A 56 2.44 -10.44 -12.42
N SER A 57 3.04 -10.69 -11.27
CA SER A 57 3.21 -12.04 -10.74
C SER A 57 2.07 -12.37 -9.79
N LYS A 58 1.69 -13.64 -9.72
CA LYS A 58 0.60 -14.10 -8.87
C LYS A 58 0.95 -13.84 -7.40
N GLY A 59 0.11 -13.04 -6.75
CA GLY A 59 0.30 -12.64 -5.36
C GLY A 59 -0.64 -13.34 -4.39
N GLY A 60 -0.56 -12.94 -3.12
CA GLY A 60 -1.48 -13.36 -2.08
C GLY A 60 -2.86 -12.72 -2.23
N LYS A 61 -3.86 -13.35 -1.61
CA LYS A 61 -5.26 -12.91 -1.58
C LYS A 61 -5.42 -11.52 -0.97
N TYR A 62 -4.59 -11.17 0.02
CA TYR A 62 -4.67 -9.91 0.76
C TYR A 62 -3.59 -8.88 0.37
N ASP A 63 -2.85 -9.13 -0.73
CA ASP A 63 -1.82 -8.21 -1.24
C ASP A 63 -2.37 -6.81 -1.54
N CYS A 64 -3.66 -6.69 -1.92
CA CYS A 64 -4.29 -5.39 -2.19
C CYS A 64 -4.42 -4.52 -0.94
N LEU A 65 -4.44 -5.12 0.26
CA LEU A 65 -4.46 -4.43 1.55
C LEU A 65 -3.05 -4.33 2.16
N GLY A 66 -2.03 -4.84 1.47
CA GLY A 66 -0.67 -4.93 1.99
C GLY A 66 -0.51 -5.93 3.14
N VAL A 67 -1.46 -6.85 3.31
CA VAL A 67 -1.42 -7.87 4.38
C VAL A 67 -0.90 -9.18 3.81
N ASP A 68 0.12 -9.75 4.43
CA ASP A 68 0.64 -11.07 4.06
C ASP A 68 -0.35 -12.17 4.47
N ASP A 69 -0.62 -13.09 3.55
CA ASP A 69 -1.50 -14.24 3.74
C ASP A 69 -0.74 -15.57 3.77
N GLY A 70 0.60 -15.51 3.78
CA GLY A 70 1.46 -16.67 3.77
C GLY A 70 1.62 -17.31 2.39
N THR A 71 1.07 -16.74 1.31
CA THR A 71 1.32 -17.20 -0.07
C THR A 71 2.81 -17.20 -0.40
N ARG A 72 3.60 -16.32 0.26
CA ARG A 72 5.07 -16.22 0.13
C ARG A 72 5.84 -16.80 1.30
N SER A 73 5.16 -17.50 2.20
CA SER A 73 5.79 -18.08 3.38
C SER A 73 6.71 -19.25 3.01
N PHE A 74 7.76 -19.39 3.81
CA PHE A 74 8.63 -20.55 3.72
C PHE A 74 7.92 -21.79 4.25
N GLN A 75 8.07 -22.95 3.60
CA GLN A 75 7.44 -24.17 4.09
C GLN A 75 8.06 -24.59 5.43
N SER A 76 7.22 -24.95 6.40
CA SER A 76 7.64 -25.36 7.74
C SER A 76 8.46 -26.66 7.77
N SER A 77 8.46 -27.42 6.67
CA SER A 77 9.22 -28.66 6.49
C SER A 77 10.69 -28.44 6.13
N PHE A 78 11.11 -27.19 5.90
CA PHE A 78 12.46 -26.91 5.45
C PHE A 78 13.44 -26.95 6.63
N PRO A 79 14.63 -27.55 6.45
CA PRO A 79 15.63 -27.64 7.51
C PRO A 79 16.16 -26.26 7.92
N THR A 80 16.65 -26.18 9.14
CA THR A 80 17.42 -25.00 9.60
C THR A 80 18.68 -24.82 8.74
N VAL A 81 19.24 -23.60 8.77
CA VAL A 81 20.47 -23.27 8.04
C VAL A 81 21.58 -24.29 8.36
N GLN A 82 21.75 -24.65 9.63
CA GLN A 82 22.77 -25.61 10.05
C GLN A 82 22.53 -27.00 9.46
N GLN A 83 21.31 -27.52 9.57
CA GLN A 83 20.94 -28.82 9.00
C GLN A 83 21.11 -28.86 7.48
N PHE A 84 20.81 -27.77 6.79
CA PHE A 84 21.02 -27.68 5.35
C PHE A 84 22.51 -27.68 4.98
N GLN A 85 23.36 -26.98 5.75
CA GLN A 85 24.81 -26.99 5.57
C GLN A 85 25.41 -28.38 5.82
N ASP A 86 24.92 -29.12 6.82
CA ASP A 86 25.38 -30.48 7.11
C ASP A 86 25.07 -31.45 5.96
N LEU A 87 23.92 -31.27 5.28
CA LEU A 87 23.57 -32.01 4.06
C LEU A 87 24.47 -31.66 2.87
N GLN A 88 24.92 -30.40 2.77
CA GLN A 88 25.79 -29.95 1.69
C GLN A 88 27.24 -30.42 1.86
N THR A 89 27.77 -30.37 3.08
CA THR A 89 29.18 -30.73 3.38
C THR A 89 29.43 -32.23 3.23
N ASN A 90 28.44 -33.07 3.52
CA ASN A 90 28.52 -34.52 3.34
C ASN A 90 27.78 -34.94 2.06
N SER A 91 28.42 -34.80 0.90
CA SER A 91 27.83 -35.13 -0.41
C SER A 91 27.69 -36.64 -0.68
N ASN A 92 26.96 -37.36 0.17
CA ASN A 92 26.56 -38.75 -0.09
C ASN A 92 25.32 -38.76 -1.01
N GLN A 93 25.06 -39.90 -1.68
CA GLN A 93 23.94 -40.02 -2.62
C GLN A 93 22.57 -39.73 -1.96
N ASN A 94 22.40 -40.10 -0.68
CA ASN A 94 21.16 -39.89 0.06
C ASN A 94 20.89 -38.40 0.36
N ASN A 95 21.92 -37.65 0.73
CA ASN A 95 21.86 -36.22 1.05
C ASN A 95 21.60 -35.40 -0.22
N ILE A 96 22.19 -35.79 -1.34
CA ILE A 96 21.90 -35.18 -2.65
C ILE A 96 20.42 -35.36 -3.02
N ILE A 97 19.86 -36.56 -2.79
CA ILE A 97 18.42 -36.82 -3.02
C ILE A 97 17.55 -35.99 -2.08
N GLN A 98 17.92 -35.85 -0.80
CA GLN A 98 17.19 -35.00 0.15
C GLN A 98 17.20 -33.53 -0.26
N ILE A 99 18.34 -32.97 -0.66
CA ILE A 99 18.45 -31.60 -1.17
C ILE A 99 17.61 -31.44 -2.44
N SER A 100 17.62 -32.42 -3.34
CA SER A 100 16.79 -32.41 -4.55
C SER A 100 15.29 -32.38 -4.23
N ASN A 101 14.84 -33.15 -3.24
CA ASN A 101 13.45 -33.17 -2.80
C ASN A 101 13.04 -31.86 -2.11
N LEU A 102 13.92 -31.27 -1.30
CA LEU A 102 13.70 -29.95 -0.69
C LEU A 102 13.58 -28.84 -1.75
N ALA A 103 14.43 -28.87 -2.78
CA ALA A 103 14.36 -27.90 -3.88
C ALA A 103 13.04 -28.00 -4.65
N LYS A 104 12.53 -29.22 -4.86
CA LYS A 104 11.22 -29.46 -5.51
C LYS A 104 10.03 -29.03 -4.67
N ALA A 105 10.16 -28.98 -3.34
CA ALA A 105 9.09 -28.50 -2.46
C ALA A 105 8.86 -26.98 -2.62
N TYR A 106 9.85 -26.24 -3.10
CA TYR A 106 9.82 -24.79 -3.28
C TYR A 106 9.36 -24.40 -4.70
N ASN A 107 8.05 -24.49 -4.98
CA ASN A 107 7.48 -24.05 -6.26
C ASN A 107 6.80 -22.69 -6.12
N PHE A 108 7.59 -21.62 -6.09
CA PHE A 108 7.05 -20.28 -6.31
C PHE A 108 6.85 -20.05 -7.80
N ASP A 109 5.61 -19.79 -8.18
CA ASP A 109 5.30 -19.41 -9.55
C ASP A 109 5.59 -17.91 -9.75
N TRP A 110 6.79 -17.63 -10.26
CA TRP A 110 7.21 -16.28 -10.66
C TRP A 110 6.79 -15.93 -12.09
N SER A 111 5.92 -16.72 -12.72
CA SER A 111 5.46 -16.42 -14.07
C SER A 111 4.77 -15.06 -14.14
N LEU A 112 4.98 -14.39 -15.27
CA LEU A 112 4.34 -13.12 -15.57
C LEU A 112 2.98 -13.40 -16.19
N ASN A 113 1.96 -12.86 -15.55
CA ASN A 113 0.59 -12.87 -16.01
C ASN A 113 0.22 -11.46 -16.50
N SER A 114 -0.78 -11.37 -17.36
CA SER A 114 -1.32 -10.08 -17.81
C SER A 114 -2.66 -9.79 -17.13
N LYS A 115 -2.83 -8.56 -16.67
CA LYS A 115 -4.12 -8.00 -16.25
C LYS A 115 -4.18 -6.53 -16.65
N SER A 116 -5.30 -5.87 -16.39
CA SER A 116 -5.38 -4.42 -16.57
C SER A 116 -5.00 -3.68 -15.28
N PHE A 117 -4.31 -2.54 -15.38
CA PHE A 117 -4.07 -1.66 -14.23
C PHE A 117 -5.39 -1.12 -13.68
N LEU A 118 -5.62 -1.35 -12.39
CA LEU A 118 -6.76 -0.81 -11.66
C LEU A 118 -6.55 0.68 -11.32
N PRO A 119 -7.62 1.44 -11.04
CA PRO A 119 -7.52 2.76 -10.41
C PRO A 119 -6.85 2.67 -9.03
N ASN A 120 -6.23 3.78 -8.62
CA ASN A 120 -5.67 3.94 -7.29
C ASN A 120 -6.79 4.07 -6.26
N THR A 121 -6.57 3.50 -5.07
CA THR A 121 -7.46 3.65 -3.91
C THR A 121 -6.64 4.07 -2.70
N ASN A 122 -7.22 4.89 -1.82
CA ASN A 122 -6.64 5.24 -0.53
C ASN A 122 -7.68 5.06 0.58
N PHE A 123 -7.18 4.73 1.77
CA PHE A 123 -7.97 4.55 2.97
C PHE A 123 -7.21 5.20 4.13
N GLN A 124 -7.85 6.10 4.86
CA GLN A 124 -7.30 6.74 6.04
C GLN A 124 -8.33 6.69 7.17
N TYR A 125 -7.89 6.25 8.34
CA TYR A 125 -8.63 6.32 9.59
C TYR A 125 -7.77 7.06 10.61
N THR A 126 -8.32 8.13 11.19
CA THR A 126 -7.65 8.98 12.19
C THR A 126 -8.61 9.30 13.32
#